data_AF-A0A355ESB3-F1
#
_entry.id   AF-A0A355ESB3-F1
#
_cell.length_a   1.000
_cell.length_b   1.000
_cell.length_c   1.000
_cell.angle_alpha   90.00
_cell.angle_beta   90.00
_cell.angle_gamma   90.00
#
_symmetry.space_group_name_H-M   'P 1'
#
loop_
_entity.id
_entity.type
_entity.pdbx_description
1 polymer ?
#
loop_
_entity_poly.entity_id
_entity_poly.type
_entity_poly.pdbx_seq_one_letter_code
_entity_poly.pdbx_strand_id
1 'polypeptide(L)'
;ASLVLLYNHARFGDPLQTGYPIWYAHQGYSMFTFDNYGRHFAALLASPYRGLLFYSPIAVAALAGCFLLRTSDERLLGFAAAGVLVATLLFIAAFRFWAGGHSWGPRFLTAPQVLLAPALAALIARAPRRAAWAVALCASLQIFSTVLPASTEEYVWFNIDRSQPGACNEWSFACTAVPSRIPRGLAALANTAANRPGVALSDRALVAPEVVLATSDYRTLYWWPVRIAFRLGRFPAWLALLACAAGLAAAAACLARAWRLCGAEEAR
;
A
#
# COMPACT_ATOMS: atom_id res chain seq x y z
N ALA A 1 -29.94 -4.03 4.90
CA ALA A 1 -30.09 -4.59 3.54
C ALA A 1 -31.29 -3.95 2.80
N SER A 2 -32.50 -3.95 3.38
CA SER A 2 -33.74 -3.55 2.68
C SER A 2 -33.77 -2.11 2.15
N LEU A 3 -33.22 -1.13 2.88
CA LEU A 3 -33.17 0.27 2.46
C LEU A 3 -32.30 0.50 1.21
N VAL A 4 -31.18 -0.23 1.10
CA VAL A 4 -30.26 -0.12 -0.05
C VAL A 4 -30.89 -0.71 -1.31
N LEU A 5 -31.57 -1.85 -1.18
CA LEU A 5 -32.27 -2.49 -2.30
C LEU A 5 -33.42 -1.61 -2.80
N LEU A 6 -34.18 -0.98 -1.89
CA LEU A 6 -35.25 -0.05 -2.26
C LEU A 6 -34.69 1.20 -2.95
N TYR A 7 -33.59 1.76 -2.43
CA TYR A 7 -32.89 2.89 -3.05
C TYR A 7 -32.42 2.55 -4.47
N ASN A 8 -31.79 1.38 -4.66
CA ASN A 8 -31.34 0.91 -5.97
C ASN A 8 -32.51 0.72 -6.93
N HIS A 9 -33.59 0.08 -6.47
CA HIS A 9 -34.80 -0.10 -7.29
C HIS A 9 -35.41 1.24 -7.70
N ALA A 10 -35.53 2.20 -6.78
CA ALA A 10 -36.04 3.54 -7.08
C ALA A 10 -35.13 4.31 -8.06
N ARG A 11 -33.80 4.10 -8.01
CA ARG A 11 -32.84 4.83 -8.84
C ARG A 11 -32.59 4.21 -10.21
N PHE A 12 -32.59 2.87 -10.29
CA PHE A 12 -32.15 2.09 -11.45
C PHE A 12 -33.22 1.15 -12.01
N GLY A 13 -34.37 1.01 -11.34
CA GLY A 13 -35.42 0.05 -11.70
C GLY A 13 -35.17 -1.38 -11.24
N ASP A 14 -34.00 -1.67 -10.67
CA ASP A 14 -33.59 -3.01 -10.22
C ASP A 14 -32.89 -2.90 -8.84
N PRO A 15 -33.33 -3.65 -7.82
CA PRO A 15 -32.74 -3.61 -6.47
C PRO A 15 -31.26 -4.05 -6.41
N LEU A 16 -30.79 -4.86 -7.36
CA LEU A 16 -29.43 -5.38 -7.42
C LEU A 16 -28.51 -4.53 -8.31
N GLN A 17 -29.06 -3.55 -9.02
CA GLN A 17 -28.29 -2.67 -9.88
C GLN A 17 -27.60 -1.56 -9.07
N THR A 18 -26.29 -1.41 -9.24
CA THR A 18 -25.44 -0.49 -8.43
C THR A 18 -24.74 0.59 -9.26
N GLY A 19 -25.19 0.82 -10.50
CA GLY A 19 -24.66 1.83 -11.43
C GLY A 19 -23.33 1.46 -12.09
N TYR A 20 -22.40 0.80 -11.38
CA TYR A 20 -21.14 0.32 -11.98
C TYR A 20 -21.34 -0.65 -13.15
N PRO A 21 -22.23 -1.67 -13.07
CA PRO A 21 -22.48 -2.52 -14.21
C PRO A 21 -23.04 -1.76 -15.42
N ILE A 22 -23.88 -0.73 -15.19
CA ILE A 22 -24.37 0.17 -16.25
C ILE A 22 -23.20 0.95 -16.89
N TRP A 23 -22.32 1.54 -16.08
CA TRP A 23 -21.16 2.29 -16.58
C TRP A 23 -20.24 1.44 -17.45
N TYR A 24 -19.93 0.21 -17.01
CA TYR A 24 -19.13 -0.73 -17.81
C TYR A 24 -19.86 -1.15 -19.09
N ALA A 25 -21.16 -1.45 -19.00
CA ALA A 25 -21.96 -1.83 -20.16
C ALA A 25 -22.01 -0.72 -21.22
N HIS A 26 -22.12 0.56 -20.81
CA HIS A 26 -22.04 1.70 -21.73
C HIS A 26 -20.69 1.82 -22.46
N GLN A 27 -19.62 1.27 -21.89
CA GLN A 27 -18.31 1.20 -22.53
C GLN A 27 -18.07 -0.11 -23.29
N GLY A 28 -19.09 -0.97 -23.41
CA GLY A 28 -18.97 -2.26 -24.08
C GLY A 28 -18.18 -3.31 -23.29
N TYR A 29 -18.09 -3.15 -21.96
CA TYR A 29 -17.35 -4.06 -21.09
C TYR A 29 -18.24 -4.67 -20.01
N SER A 30 -17.87 -5.86 -19.55
CA SER A 30 -18.44 -6.46 -18.33
C SER A 30 -17.66 -5.99 -17.10
N MET A 31 -18.38 -5.72 -16.00
CA MET A 31 -17.76 -5.35 -14.72
C MET A 31 -16.87 -6.48 -14.18
N PHE A 32 -17.34 -7.72 -14.31
CA PHE A 32 -16.58 -8.93 -13.99
C PHE A 32 -16.16 -9.62 -15.28
N THR A 33 -14.93 -10.11 -15.31
CA THR A 33 -14.38 -10.92 -16.39
C THR A 33 -13.54 -12.03 -15.78
N PHE A 34 -13.67 -13.23 -16.32
CA PHE A 34 -12.83 -14.36 -15.96
C PHE A 34 -11.66 -14.54 -16.94
N ASP A 35 -11.60 -13.70 -17.98
CA ASP A 35 -10.46 -13.63 -18.88
C ASP A 35 -9.26 -13.15 -18.07
N ASN A 36 -8.17 -13.91 -18.10
CA ASN A 36 -6.97 -13.64 -17.30
C ASN A 36 -7.18 -13.70 -15.77
N TYR A 37 -8.25 -14.33 -15.26
CA TYR A 37 -8.50 -14.46 -13.82
C TYR A 37 -7.28 -14.96 -13.03
N GLY A 38 -6.63 -16.04 -13.52
CA GLY A 38 -5.43 -16.58 -12.89
C GLY A 38 -4.25 -15.59 -12.89
N ARG A 39 -4.12 -14.79 -13.94
CA ARG A 39 -3.10 -13.73 -14.06
C ARG A 39 -3.38 -12.60 -13.07
N HIS A 40 -4.63 -12.15 -12.94
CA HIS A 40 -5.03 -11.14 -11.96
C HIS A 40 -4.84 -11.65 -10.54
N PHE A 41 -5.24 -12.88 -10.25
CA PHE A 41 -5.05 -13.50 -8.93
C PHE A 41 -3.56 -13.61 -8.57
N ALA A 42 -2.74 -14.11 -9.50
CA ALA A 42 -1.29 -14.17 -9.31
C ALA A 42 -0.69 -12.77 -9.11
N ALA A 43 -1.16 -11.77 -9.86
CA ALA A 43 -0.71 -10.40 -9.70
C ALA A 43 -1.11 -9.83 -8.34
N LEU A 44 -2.35 -10.03 -7.88
CA LEU A 44 -2.81 -9.59 -6.55
C LEU A 44 -1.99 -10.21 -5.41
N LEU A 45 -1.40 -11.39 -5.60
CA LEU A 45 -0.54 -12.03 -4.60
C LEU A 45 0.92 -11.55 -4.67
N ALA A 46 1.51 -11.61 -5.86
CA ALA A 46 2.97 -11.62 -6.02
C ALA A 46 3.50 -10.71 -7.11
N SER A 47 2.67 -9.94 -7.81
CA SER A 47 3.20 -8.99 -8.80
C SER A 47 4.03 -7.89 -8.11
N PRO A 48 5.18 -7.49 -8.69
CA PRO A 48 5.96 -6.36 -8.20
C PRO A 48 5.20 -5.02 -8.29
N TYR A 49 4.20 -4.93 -9.16
CA TYR A 49 3.38 -3.73 -9.33
C TYR A 49 2.47 -3.51 -8.13
N ARG A 50 1.66 -4.50 -7.76
CA ARG A 50 0.60 -4.34 -6.74
C ARG A 50 0.33 -5.59 -5.90
N GLY A 51 1.16 -6.62 -6.00
CA GLY A 51 0.96 -7.86 -5.27
C GLY A 51 1.07 -7.67 -3.76
N LEU A 52 0.26 -8.41 -3.00
CA LEU A 52 0.22 -8.39 -1.55
C LEU A 52 1.60 -8.55 -0.91
N LEU A 53 2.49 -9.37 -1.49
CA LEU A 53 3.87 -9.54 -1.03
C LEU A 53 4.69 -8.23 -1.05
N PHE A 54 4.47 -7.38 -2.05
CA PHE A 54 5.20 -6.12 -2.24
C PHE A 54 4.50 -4.94 -1.60
N TYR A 55 3.17 -4.91 -1.72
CA TYR A 55 2.31 -3.87 -1.20
C TYR A 55 2.14 -3.96 0.32
N SER A 56 1.92 -5.18 0.85
CA SER A 56 1.67 -5.40 2.27
C SER A 56 2.41 -6.61 2.86
N PRO A 57 3.77 -6.57 2.95
CA PRO A 57 4.55 -7.64 3.57
C PRO A 57 4.12 -7.93 5.02
N ILE A 58 3.59 -6.93 5.74
CA ILE A 58 3.08 -7.12 7.10
C ILE A 58 1.81 -7.98 7.15
N ALA A 59 0.92 -7.86 6.15
CA ALA A 59 -0.27 -8.71 6.04
C ALA A 59 0.13 -10.17 5.79
N VAL A 60 1.18 -10.39 5.00
CA VAL A 60 1.73 -11.72 4.73
C VAL A 60 2.33 -12.33 6.00
N ALA A 61 3.07 -11.54 6.77
CA ALA A 61 3.54 -11.96 8.09
C ALA A 61 2.35 -12.31 9.00
N ALA A 62 1.31 -11.48 9.05
CA ALA A 62 0.12 -11.72 9.86
C ALA A 62 -0.58 -13.05 9.53
N LEU A 63 -0.61 -13.48 8.27
CA LEU A 63 -1.14 -14.80 7.87
C LEU A 63 -0.35 -15.96 8.51
N ALA A 64 0.97 -15.84 8.66
CA ALA A 64 1.76 -16.84 9.39
C ALA A 64 1.40 -16.89 10.88
N GLY A 65 0.97 -15.75 11.44
CA GLY A 65 0.45 -15.65 12.79
C GLY A 65 -0.83 -16.44 13.06
N CYS A 66 -1.62 -16.74 12.03
CA CYS A 66 -2.82 -17.57 12.18
C CYS A 66 -2.51 -18.97 12.72
N PHE A 67 -1.32 -19.52 12.41
CA PHE A 67 -0.88 -20.83 12.91
C PHE A 67 -0.46 -20.83 14.37
N LEU A 68 -0.32 -19.65 14.99
CA LEU A 68 0.07 -19.49 16.39
C LEU A 68 -1.12 -19.24 17.33
N LEU A 69 -2.34 -19.25 16.79
CA LEU A 69 -3.59 -19.14 17.53
C LEU A 69 -3.90 -20.47 18.23
N ARG A 70 -4.19 -20.41 19.55
CA ARG A 70 -4.24 -21.58 20.43
C ARG A 70 -5.66 -21.94 20.84
N THR A 71 -6.48 -20.95 21.18
CA THR A 71 -7.87 -21.21 21.60
C THR A 71 -8.77 -21.41 20.39
N SER A 72 -9.92 -22.05 20.60
CA SER A 72 -10.97 -22.20 19.57
C SER A 72 -11.39 -20.84 19.01
N ASP A 73 -11.56 -19.86 19.88
CA ASP A 73 -12.09 -18.54 19.55
C ASP A 73 -11.05 -17.70 18.80
N GLU A 74 -9.79 -17.76 19.24
CA GLU A 74 -8.66 -17.15 18.53
C GLU A 74 -8.57 -17.70 17.11
N ARG A 75 -8.58 -19.04 16.96
CA ARG A 75 -8.50 -19.71 15.66
C ARG A 75 -9.67 -19.34 14.77
N LEU A 76 -10.89 -19.36 15.31
CA LEU A 76 -12.09 -18.96 14.57
C LEU A 76 -11.95 -17.54 14.02
N LEU A 77 -11.55 -16.58 14.86
CA LEU A 77 -11.38 -15.20 14.44
C LEU A 77 -10.27 -15.03 13.40
N GLY A 78 -9.11 -15.66 13.61
CA GLY A 78 -7.98 -15.57 12.69
C GLY A 78 -8.26 -16.22 11.33
N PHE A 79 -8.87 -17.41 11.31
CA PHE A 79 -9.24 -18.06 10.06
C PHE A 79 -10.42 -17.37 9.37
N ALA A 80 -11.38 -16.80 10.10
CA ALA A 80 -12.41 -15.96 9.52
C ALA A 80 -11.80 -14.73 8.84
N ALA A 81 -10.87 -14.02 9.50
CA ALA A 81 -10.17 -12.88 8.93
C ALA A 81 -9.34 -13.25 7.68
N ALA A 82 -8.58 -14.35 7.73
CA ALA A 82 -7.86 -14.87 6.57
C ALA A 82 -8.83 -15.27 5.44
N GLY A 83 -9.96 -15.88 5.78
CA GLY A 83 -11.04 -16.22 4.85
C GLY A 83 -11.62 -14.99 4.15
N VAL A 84 -11.84 -13.88 4.86
CA VAL A 84 -12.28 -12.61 4.24
C VAL A 84 -11.24 -12.10 3.26
N LEU A 85 -9.95 -12.13 3.60
CA LEU A 85 -8.89 -11.72 2.68
C LEU A 85 -8.86 -12.61 1.42
N VAL A 86 -8.92 -13.93 1.59
CA VAL A 86 -8.93 -14.89 0.47
C VAL A 86 -10.17 -14.70 -0.40
N ALA A 87 -11.35 -14.58 0.19
CA ALA A 87 -12.59 -14.32 -0.55
C ALA A 87 -12.52 -12.99 -1.31
N THR A 88 -11.93 -11.95 -0.71
CA THR A 88 -11.71 -10.66 -1.39
C THR A 88 -10.73 -10.81 -2.55
N LEU A 89 -9.62 -11.53 -2.39
CA LEU A 89 -8.66 -11.78 -3.47
C LEU A 89 -9.31 -12.50 -4.65
N LEU A 90 -10.10 -13.55 -4.38
CA LEU A 90 -10.82 -14.29 -5.40
C LEU A 90 -11.85 -13.41 -6.13
N PHE A 91 -12.65 -12.66 -5.37
CA PHE A 91 -13.65 -11.76 -5.94
C PHE A 91 -13.01 -10.66 -6.80
N ILE A 92 -11.95 -10.02 -6.30
CA ILE A 92 -11.27 -8.91 -6.98
C ILE A 92 -10.47 -9.39 -8.19
N ALA A 93 -9.99 -10.65 -8.22
CA ALA A 93 -9.35 -11.21 -9.40
C ALA A 93 -10.31 -11.29 -10.62
N ALA A 94 -11.61 -11.46 -10.38
CA ALA A 94 -12.64 -11.40 -11.42
C ALA A 94 -13.07 -9.98 -11.76
N PHE A 95 -12.72 -8.97 -10.96
CA PHE A 95 -13.13 -7.60 -11.20
C PHE A 95 -12.27 -6.96 -12.30
N ARG A 96 -12.89 -6.38 -13.33
CA ARG A 96 -12.16 -5.79 -14.48
C ARG A 96 -11.15 -4.72 -14.04
N PHE A 97 -11.42 -4.03 -12.94
CA PHE A 97 -10.54 -3.01 -12.36
C PHE A 97 -9.79 -3.52 -11.12
N TRP A 98 -9.34 -4.78 -11.17
CA TRP A 98 -8.63 -5.47 -10.07
C TRP A 98 -7.47 -4.65 -9.48
N ALA A 99 -6.76 -3.87 -10.29
CA ALA A 99 -5.60 -3.08 -9.86
C ALA A 99 -5.96 -1.97 -8.86
N GLY A 100 -7.22 -1.55 -8.77
CA GLY A 100 -7.68 -0.58 -7.78
C GLY A 100 -7.26 0.87 -8.04
N GLY A 101 -6.87 1.23 -9.27
CA GLY A 101 -6.65 2.62 -9.70
C GLY A 101 -5.49 3.35 -9.01
N HIS A 102 -5.62 4.67 -8.84
CA HIS A 102 -4.61 5.54 -8.21
C HIS A 102 -4.41 5.26 -6.70
N SER A 103 -3.82 4.12 -6.33
CA SER A 103 -3.46 3.74 -4.96
C SER A 103 -2.14 2.97 -4.92
N TRP A 104 -1.43 2.99 -3.78
CA TRP A 104 -0.36 2.03 -3.51
C TRP A 104 -1.00 0.67 -3.25
N GLY A 105 -0.80 -0.28 -4.16
CA GLY A 105 -1.51 -1.56 -4.17
C GLY A 105 -3.01 -1.47 -4.53
N PRO A 106 -3.73 -2.59 -4.55
CA PRO A 106 -5.15 -2.64 -4.85
C PRO A 106 -5.95 -2.19 -3.62
N ARG A 107 -6.62 -1.04 -3.71
CA ARG A 107 -7.38 -0.43 -2.59
C ARG A 107 -8.39 -1.38 -1.93
N PHE A 108 -8.86 -2.39 -2.66
CA PHE A 108 -9.84 -3.37 -2.18
C PHE A 108 -9.26 -4.32 -1.12
N LEU A 109 -7.93 -4.47 -1.07
CA LEU A 109 -7.24 -5.29 -0.07
C LEU A 109 -6.94 -4.52 1.22
N THR A 110 -7.22 -3.21 1.28
CA THR A 110 -6.96 -2.37 2.46
C THR A 110 -7.82 -2.71 3.66
N ALA A 111 -9.10 -3.03 3.47
CA ALA A 111 -9.97 -3.36 4.60
C ALA A 111 -9.74 -4.78 5.15
N PRO A 112 -9.65 -5.85 4.33
CA PRO A 112 -9.46 -7.20 4.83
C PRO A 112 -8.16 -7.40 5.62
N GLN A 113 -7.08 -6.70 5.28
CA GLN A 113 -5.80 -6.85 5.99
C GLN A 113 -5.87 -6.36 7.45
N VAL A 114 -6.73 -5.39 7.77
CA VAL A 114 -6.89 -4.88 9.15
C VAL A 114 -7.44 -5.98 10.06
N LEU A 115 -8.28 -6.86 9.50
CA LEU A 115 -8.85 -8.00 10.24
C LEU A 115 -7.78 -9.01 10.67
N LEU A 116 -6.59 -9.00 10.06
CA LEU A 116 -5.48 -9.87 10.43
C LEU A 116 -4.71 -9.39 11.68
N ALA A 117 -5.09 -8.26 12.29
CA ALA A 117 -4.41 -7.72 13.47
C ALA A 117 -4.28 -8.72 14.64
N PRO A 118 -5.29 -9.55 14.99
CA PRO A 118 -5.14 -10.57 16.04
C PRO A 118 -4.08 -11.63 15.70
N ALA A 119 -4.02 -12.05 14.43
CA ALA A 119 -3.03 -13.01 13.97
C ALA A 119 -1.61 -12.41 14.00
N LEU A 120 -1.47 -11.14 13.60
CA LEU A 120 -0.21 -10.40 13.76
C LEU A 120 0.19 -10.28 15.23
N ALA A 121 -0.76 -10.01 16.14
CA ALA A 121 -0.49 -9.96 17.57
C ALA A 121 -0.03 -11.32 18.12
N ALA A 122 -0.65 -12.43 17.68
CA ALA A 122 -0.21 -13.78 18.05
C ALA A 122 1.21 -14.09 17.54
N LEU A 123 1.54 -13.66 16.32
CA LEU A 123 2.91 -13.74 15.79
C LEU A 123 3.89 -12.94 16.65
N ILE A 124 3.50 -11.75 17.09
CA ILE A 124 4.32 -10.89 17.93
C ILE A 124 4.44 -11.43 19.37
N ALA A 125 3.43 -12.09 19.90
CA ALA A 125 3.52 -12.62 21.26
C ALA A 125 4.30 -13.94 21.31
N ARG A 126 4.09 -14.82 20.33
CA ARG A 126 4.40 -16.25 20.47
C ARG A 126 5.52 -16.76 19.57
N ALA A 127 5.96 -15.97 18.58
CA ALA A 127 6.97 -16.44 17.63
C ALA A 127 8.40 -16.37 18.21
N PRO A 128 9.33 -17.24 17.76
CA PRO A 128 10.71 -17.21 18.22
C PRO A 128 11.38 -15.87 17.88
N ARG A 129 12.40 -15.46 18.65
CA ARG A 129 13.09 -14.16 18.50
C ARG A 129 13.52 -13.82 17.06
N ARG A 130 13.89 -14.82 16.25
CA ARG A 130 14.22 -14.63 14.82
C ARG A 130 13.04 -14.14 13.97
N ALA A 131 11.81 -14.54 14.29
CA ALA A 131 10.61 -14.07 13.62
C ALA A 131 10.29 -12.61 13.98
N ALA A 132 10.66 -12.13 15.16
CA ALA A 132 10.50 -10.72 15.53
C ALA A 132 11.29 -9.79 14.61
N TRP A 133 12.52 -10.17 14.22
CA TRP A 133 13.29 -9.43 13.23
C TRP A 133 12.62 -9.41 11.86
N ALA A 134 12.03 -10.52 11.44
CA ALA A 134 11.26 -10.58 10.20
C ALA A 134 10.01 -9.69 10.25
N VAL A 135 9.27 -9.69 11.36
CA VAL A 135 8.10 -8.81 11.57
C VAL A 135 8.51 -7.33 11.60
N ALA A 136 9.58 -6.98 12.31
CA ALA A 136 10.11 -5.63 12.35
C ALA A 136 10.57 -5.17 10.97
N LEU A 137 11.21 -6.05 10.19
CA LEU A 137 11.55 -5.80 8.80
C LEU A 137 10.30 -5.58 7.94
N CYS A 138 9.29 -6.45 8.03
CA CYS A 138 8.03 -6.31 7.29
C CYS A 138 7.29 -5.01 7.65
N ALA A 139 7.25 -4.63 8.93
CA ALA A 139 6.63 -3.40 9.39
C ALA A 139 7.40 -2.17 8.90
N SER A 140 8.73 -2.24 8.91
CA SER A 140 9.58 -1.17 8.36
C SER A 140 9.34 -1.01 6.87
N LEU A 141 9.42 -2.11 6.11
CA LEU A 141 9.11 -2.13 4.67
C LEU A 141 7.68 -1.59 4.41
N GLN A 142 6.70 -1.97 5.24
CA GLN A 142 5.34 -1.47 5.13
C GLN A 142 5.29 0.05 5.26
N ILE A 143 5.86 0.60 6.32
CA ILE A 143 5.88 2.04 6.59
C ILE A 143 6.53 2.75 5.41
N PHE A 144 7.69 2.32 4.96
CA PHE A 144 8.36 2.94 3.81
C PHE A 144 7.60 2.78 2.50
N SER A 145 6.79 1.73 2.37
CA SER A 145 5.95 1.51 1.20
C SER A 145 4.69 2.40 1.18
N THR A 146 4.07 2.68 2.34
CA THR A 146 2.86 3.52 2.44
C THR A 146 3.17 5.00 2.47
N VAL A 147 4.42 5.36 2.73
CA VAL A 147 5.03 6.69 2.58
C VAL A 147 5.04 7.18 1.13
N LEU A 148 4.48 6.40 0.19
CA LEU A 148 4.66 6.63 -1.24
C LEU A 148 3.40 7.19 -1.91
N PRO A 149 3.54 8.17 -2.80
CA PRO A 149 2.41 8.67 -3.57
C PRO A 149 2.00 7.62 -4.60
N ALA A 150 0.74 7.21 -4.52
CA ALA A 150 0.09 6.40 -5.54
C ALA A 150 0.22 7.00 -6.96
N SER A 151 0.28 8.33 -7.06
CA SER A 151 0.47 9.05 -8.31
C SER A 151 1.84 8.79 -8.96
N THR A 152 2.88 8.51 -8.18
CA THR A 152 4.22 8.16 -8.71
C THR A 152 4.18 6.83 -9.45
N GLU A 153 3.46 5.84 -8.91
CA GLU A 153 3.34 4.51 -9.52
C GLU A 153 2.68 4.57 -10.88
N GLU A 154 1.58 5.29 -10.98
CA GLU A 154 0.92 5.45 -12.27
C GLU A 154 1.71 6.32 -13.23
N TYR A 155 2.34 7.39 -12.75
CA TYR A 155 3.18 8.21 -13.60
C TYR A 155 4.34 7.39 -14.19
N VAL A 156 5.00 6.52 -13.42
CA VAL A 156 6.07 5.65 -13.95
C VAL A 156 5.55 4.74 -15.03
N TRP A 157 4.44 4.05 -14.75
CA TRP A 157 3.81 3.16 -15.70
C TRP A 157 3.44 3.87 -17.00
N PHE A 158 2.73 4.99 -16.91
CA PHE A 158 2.28 5.74 -18.09
C PHE A 158 3.43 6.33 -18.91
N ASN A 159 4.51 6.81 -18.30
CA ASN A 159 5.63 7.36 -19.07
C ASN A 159 6.40 6.30 -19.83
N ILE A 160 6.61 5.13 -19.22
CA ILE A 160 7.30 4.04 -19.88
C ILE A 160 6.42 3.51 -21.01
N ASP A 161 5.14 3.26 -20.75
CA ASP A 161 4.22 2.78 -21.78
C ASP A 161 4.01 3.80 -22.93
N ARG A 162 4.05 5.11 -22.64
CA ARG A 162 4.00 6.14 -23.70
C ARG A 162 5.25 6.14 -24.57
N SER A 163 6.43 5.97 -23.97
CA SER A 163 7.69 5.98 -24.73
C SER A 163 7.91 4.64 -25.46
N GLN A 164 7.40 3.55 -24.91
CA GLN A 164 7.50 2.19 -25.44
C GLN A 164 6.19 1.42 -25.17
N PRO A 165 5.19 1.52 -26.05
CA PRO A 165 3.91 0.84 -25.87
C PRO A 165 4.07 -0.66 -25.67
N GLY A 166 3.50 -1.20 -24.59
CA GLY A 166 3.58 -2.62 -24.26
C GLY A 166 4.85 -3.05 -23.53
N ALA A 167 5.78 -2.13 -23.24
CA ALA A 167 6.96 -2.44 -22.42
C ALA A 167 6.60 -2.75 -20.96
N CYS A 168 5.44 -2.27 -20.49
CA CYS A 168 4.97 -2.48 -19.13
C CYS A 168 3.87 -3.54 -19.07
N ASN A 169 4.08 -4.52 -18.19
CA ASN A 169 3.04 -5.40 -17.69
C ASN A 169 3.15 -5.49 -16.16
N GLU A 170 2.19 -6.14 -15.52
CA GLU A 170 2.11 -6.18 -14.06
C GLU A 170 3.28 -6.93 -13.41
N TRP A 171 4.11 -7.63 -14.18
CA TRP A 171 5.34 -8.28 -13.75
C TRP A 171 6.61 -7.47 -14.04
N SER A 172 6.50 -6.34 -14.74
CA SER A 172 7.62 -5.46 -15.05
C SER A 172 8.03 -4.62 -13.84
N PHE A 173 9.01 -5.08 -13.05
CA PHE A 173 9.53 -4.34 -11.90
C PHE A 173 10.01 -2.92 -12.25
N ALA A 174 10.59 -2.74 -13.45
CA ALA A 174 11.02 -1.44 -13.98
C ALA A 174 9.86 -0.44 -14.16
N CYS A 175 8.64 -0.94 -14.38
CA CYS A 175 7.43 -0.14 -14.54
C CYS A 175 6.74 0.19 -13.22
N THR A 176 7.28 -0.29 -12.10
CA THR A 176 6.81 0.06 -10.78
C THR A 176 7.47 1.36 -10.33
N ALA A 177 6.87 2.03 -9.37
CA ALA A 177 7.57 3.17 -8.79
C ALA A 177 8.78 2.75 -7.94
N VAL A 178 8.93 1.48 -7.53
CA VAL A 178 10.02 1.02 -6.63
C VAL A 178 11.41 1.50 -7.08
N PRO A 179 11.90 1.19 -8.29
CA PRO A 179 13.25 1.58 -8.73
C PRO A 179 13.40 3.09 -9.00
N SER A 180 12.32 3.78 -9.35
CA SER A 180 12.36 5.20 -9.73
C SER A 180 12.04 6.16 -8.56
N ARG A 181 11.51 5.65 -7.43
CA ARG A 181 11.09 6.42 -6.24
C ARG A 181 12.22 7.23 -5.63
N ILE A 182 13.31 6.56 -5.25
CA ILE A 182 14.43 7.20 -4.54
C ILE A 182 15.11 8.24 -5.44
N PRO A 183 15.49 7.92 -6.69
CA PRO A 183 16.11 8.91 -7.57
C PRO A 183 15.22 10.14 -7.82
N ARG A 184 13.91 9.96 -8.00
CA ARG A 184 12.98 11.07 -8.25
C ARG A 184 12.72 11.93 -7.02
N GLY A 185 12.60 11.31 -5.84
CA GLY A 185 12.51 12.04 -4.58
C GLY A 185 13.77 12.87 -4.30
N LEU A 186 14.96 12.28 -4.52
CA LEU A 186 16.23 12.99 -4.40
C LEU A 186 16.38 14.11 -5.43
N ALA A 187 15.95 13.91 -6.67
CA ALA A 187 15.98 14.94 -7.71
C ALA A 187 15.04 16.11 -7.37
N ALA A 188 13.82 15.82 -6.89
CA ALA A 188 12.89 16.85 -6.44
C ALA A 188 13.49 17.67 -5.28
N LEU A 189 14.11 17.01 -4.31
CA LEU A 189 14.81 17.68 -3.19
C LEU A 189 16.00 18.52 -3.68
N ALA A 190 16.84 17.97 -4.55
CA ALA A 190 18.01 18.66 -5.08
C ALA A 190 17.62 19.89 -5.92
N ASN A 191 16.52 19.81 -6.68
CA ASN A 191 15.99 20.95 -7.43
C ASN A 191 15.44 22.02 -6.49
N THR A 192 14.65 21.61 -5.50
CA THR A 192 14.09 22.53 -4.49
C THR A 192 15.19 23.24 -3.69
N ALA A 193 16.23 22.52 -3.26
CA ALA A 193 17.37 23.08 -2.54
C ALA A 193 18.23 24.03 -3.40
N ALA A 194 18.34 23.75 -4.70
CA ALA A 194 19.05 24.61 -5.65
C ALA A 194 18.18 25.74 -6.23
N ASN A 195 16.96 25.94 -5.71
CA ASN A 195 15.97 26.88 -6.23
C ASN A 195 15.70 26.71 -7.75
N ARG A 196 15.67 25.45 -8.21
CA ARG A 196 15.37 25.08 -9.60
C ARG A 196 13.96 24.49 -9.71
N PRO A 197 13.25 24.75 -10.82
CA PRO A 197 11.98 24.08 -11.10
C PRO A 197 12.11 22.56 -11.05
N GLY A 198 11.04 21.88 -10.65
CA GLY A 198 10.95 20.42 -10.62
C GLY A 198 9.70 19.92 -11.31
N VAL A 199 9.57 18.61 -11.47
CA VAL A 199 8.44 18.00 -12.17
C VAL A 199 7.38 17.56 -11.17
N ALA A 200 6.16 18.07 -11.32
CA ALA A 200 4.97 17.51 -10.67
C ALA A 200 4.57 16.22 -11.40
N LEU A 201 4.38 15.11 -10.67
CA LEU A 201 4.10 13.80 -11.26
C LEU A 201 2.60 13.64 -11.65
N SER A 202 1.71 14.36 -10.98
CA SER A 202 0.26 14.36 -11.17
C SER A 202 -0.12 15.20 -12.38
N ASP A 203 0.33 16.46 -12.41
CA ASP A 203 0.00 17.43 -13.47
C ASP A 203 1.04 17.49 -14.60
N ARG A 204 2.14 16.74 -14.48
CA ARG A 204 3.16 16.55 -15.54
C ARG A 204 3.79 17.86 -16.02
N ALA A 205 3.79 18.89 -15.18
CA ALA A 205 4.30 20.22 -15.48
C ALA A 205 5.57 20.51 -14.67
N LEU A 206 6.43 21.35 -15.25
CA LEU A 206 7.46 22.05 -14.48
C LEU A 206 6.75 22.98 -13.52
N VAL A 207 6.98 22.76 -12.23
CA VAL A 207 6.45 23.58 -11.15
C VAL A 207 7.61 24.29 -10.45
N ALA A 208 7.32 25.48 -9.97
CA ALA A 208 8.29 26.30 -9.25
C ALA A 208 8.84 25.53 -8.02
N PRO A 209 10.10 25.74 -7.64
CA PRO A 209 10.78 24.99 -6.58
C PRO A 209 9.97 24.89 -5.28
N GLU A 210 9.34 25.99 -4.87
CA GLU A 210 8.50 26.12 -3.68
C GLU A 210 7.19 25.32 -3.75
N VAL A 211 6.73 25.00 -4.96
CA VAL A 211 5.49 24.24 -5.21
C VAL A 211 5.77 22.74 -5.42
N VAL A 212 6.95 22.37 -5.94
CA VAL A 212 7.32 20.96 -6.24
C VAL A 212 7.00 20.05 -5.07
N LEU A 213 7.57 20.33 -3.90
CA LEU A 213 7.37 19.53 -2.69
C LEU A 213 5.96 19.65 -2.11
N ALA A 214 5.16 20.64 -2.53
CA ALA A 214 3.79 20.87 -2.07
C ALA A 214 2.73 20.15 -2.91
N THR A 215 3.08 19.61 -4.09
CA THR A 215 2.17 18.81 -4.92
C THR A 215 1.80 17.49 -4.24
N SER A 216 0.64 16.93 -4.59
CA SER A 216 0.14 15.64 -4.06
C SER A 216 1.16 14.50 -4.25
N ASP A 217 1.97 14.59 -5.30
CA ASP A 217 3.04 13.66 -5.67
C ASP A 217 4.21 13.60 -4.71
N TYR A 218 4.33 14.57 -3.81
CA TYR A 218 5.38 14.56 -2.80
C TYR A 218 4.79 14.83 -1.40
N ARG A 219 3.45 14.83 -1.26
CA ARG A 219 2.73 15.02 0.02
C ARG A 219 2.72 13.80 0.92
N THR A 220 2.74 12.60 0.36
CA THR A 220 2.62 11.32 1.09
C THR A 220 3.96 10.79 1.60
N LEU A 221 5.06 11.33 1.07
CA LEU A 221 6.38 11.18 1.66
C LEU A 221 6.29 11.71 3.10
N TYR A 222 6.28 10.85 4.14
CA TYR A 222 6.45 11.16 5.57
C TYR A 222 7.83 11.76 5.87
N TRP A 223 8.16 12.80 5.12
CA TRP A 223 9.29 13.66 5.26
C TRP A 223 8.81 14.90 6.02
N TRP A 224 7.84 14.75 6.94
CA TRP A 224 7.37 15.86 7.75
C TRP A 224 8.54 16.54 8.52
N PRO A 225 9.59 15.83 9.00
CA PRO A 225 10.75 16.49 9.60
C PRO A 225 11.57 17.26 8.55
N VAL A 226 11.74 16.71 7.34
CA VAL A 226 12.46 17.37 6.24
C VAL A 226 11.69 18.57 5.69
N ARG A 227 10.36 18.50 5.65
CA ARG A 227 9.47 19.63 5.31
C ARG A 227 9.53 20.72 6.36
N ILE A 228 9.51 20.38 7.65
CA ILE A 228 9.65 21.36 8.74
C ILE A 228 11.04 22.01 8.64
N ALA A 229 12.08 21.21 8.48
CA ALA A 229 13.45 21.66 8.26
C ALA A 229 13.59 22.63 7.09
N PHE A 230 13.01 22.27 5.93
CA PHE A 230 13.06 23.06 4.70
C PHE A 230 12.20 24.33 4.78
N ARG A 231 10.98 24.25 5.30
CA ARG A 231 10.08 25.42 5.47
C ARG A 231 10.59 26.41 6.51
N LEU A 232 11.31 25.95 7.52
CA LEU A 232 11.90 26.83 8.53
C LEU A 232 13.25 27.43 8.08
N GLY A 233 13.79 27.02 6.92
CA GLY A 233 15.10 27.47 6.44
C GLY A 233 16.26 27.12 7.38
N ARG A 234 16.06 26.17 8.31
CA ARG A 234 16.92 26.00 9.49
C ARG A 234 17.80 24.76 9.48
N PHE A 235 17.60 23.83 8.55
CA PHE A 235 18.32 22.56 8.59
C PHE A 235 18.77 22.06 7.20
N PRO A 236 20.04 21.66 7.05
CA PRO A 236 20.52 21.04 5.83
C PRO A 236 19.89 19.65 5.65
N ALA A 237 19.66 19.24 4.39
CA ALA A 237 18.93 18.01 4.04
C ALA A 237 19.47 16.73 4.70
N TRP A 238 20.78 16.63 4.92
CA TRP A 238 21.42 15.48 5.59
C TRP A 238 20.98 15.33 7.05
N LEU A 239 20.73 16.43 7.75
CA LEU A 239 20.33 16.43 9.16
C LEU A 239 18.87 15.99 9.31
N ALA A 240 18.04 16.34 8.33
CA ALA A 240 16.67 15.88 8.26
C ALA A 240 16.55 14.40 7.89
N LEU A 241 17.44 13.90 7.02
CA LEU A 241 17.61 12.47 6.75
C LEU A 241 18.02 11.70 8.01
N LEU A 242 18.97 12.23 8.79
CA LEU A 242 19.35 11.66 10.08
C LEU A 242 18.18 11.65 11.07
N ALA A 243 17.36 12.71 11.11
CA ALA A 243 16.18 12.75 11.99
C ALA A 243 15.13 11.71 11.59
N CYS A 244 14.89 11.51 10.29
CA CYS A 244 14.04 10.41 9.80
C CYS A 244 14.62 9.05 10.20
N ALA A 245 15.91 8.80 9.95
CA ALA A 245 16.59 7.57 10.34
C ALA A 245 16.54 7.31 11.85
N ALA A 246 16.71 8.36 12.66
CA ALA A 246 16.57 8.28 14.12
C ALA A 246 15.12 7.98 14.55
N GLY A 247 14.12 8.59 13.92
CA GLY A 247 12.72 8.27 14.16
C GLY A 247 12.37 6.82 13.84
N LEU A 248 12.95 6.27 12.78
CA LEU A 248 12.81 4.87 12.41
C LEU A 248 13.49 3.93 13.41
N ALA A 249 14.72 4.26 13.83
CA ALA A 249 15.42 3.52 14.87
C ALA A 249 14.65 3.56 16.20
N ALA A 250 14.05 4.71 16.55
CA ALA A 250 13.21 4.87 17.73
C ALA A 250 11.93 4.04 17.64
N ALA A 251 11.24 4.03 16.50
CA ALA A 251 10.06 3.19 16.29
C ALA A 251 10.40 1.70 16.42
N ALA A 252 11.51 1.26 15.82
CA ALA A 252 12.02 -0.10 15.97
C ALA A 252 12.37 -0.43 17.43
N ALA A 253 12.98 0.51 18.16
CA ALA A 253 13.31 0.35 19.58
C ALA A 253 12.06 0.29 20.47
N CYS A 254 11.03 1.10 20.20
CA CYS A 254 9.75 1.06 20.90
C CYS A 254 9.03 -0.28 20.67
N LEU A 255 9.00 -0.76 19.43
CA LEU A 255 8.47 -2.10 19.11
C LEU A 255 9.26 -3.19 19.86
N ALA A 256 10.59 -3.10 19.87
CA ALA A 256 11.43 -4.03 20.60
C ALA A 256 11.24 -3.96 22.13
N ARG A 257 10.91 -2.79 22.68
CA ARG A 257 10.64 -2.62 24.11
C ARG A 257 9.25 -3.11 24.50
N ALA A 258 8.22 -2.79 23.73
CA ALA A 258 6.88 -3.33 23.90
C ALA A 258 6.91 -4.87 23.88
N TRP A 259 7.73 -5.46 23.00
CA TRP A 259 7.97 -6.90 22.95
C TRP A 259 8.53 -7.47 24.26
N ARG A 260 9.55 -6.83 24.83
CA ARG A 260 10.15 -7.30 26.10
C ARG A 260 9.14 -7.30 27.25
N LEU A 261 8.19 -6.36 27.22
CA LEU A 261 7.14 -6.27 28.22
C LEU A 261 6.11 -7.40 28.05
N CYS A 262 5.66 -7.68 26.82
CA CYS A 262 4.77 -8.82 26.56
C CYS A 262 5.41 -10.18 26.88
N GLY A 263 6.70 -10.36 26.58
CA GLY A 263 7.41 -11.60 26.91
C GLY A 263 7.74 -11.80 28.40
N ALA A 264 7.65 -10.74 29.21
CA ALA A 264 7.87 -10.82 30.66
C ALA A 264 6.60 -11.28 31.42
N GLU A 265 5.42 -11.12 30.83
CA GLU A 265 4.15 -11.61 31.42
C GLU A 265 3.97 -13.12 31.26
N GLU A 266 4.53 -13.76 30.21
CA GLU A 266 4.49 -15.23 30.06
C GLU A 266 5.47 -15.99 30.98
N ALA A 267 6.37 -15.28 31.67
CA ALA A 267 7.38 -15.87 32.56
C ALA A 267 7.00 -15.80 34.07
N ARG A 268 5.79 -15.33 34.39
CA ARG A 268 5.19 -15.35 35.74
C ARG A 268 3.99 -16.28 35.75
#